data_AF-A0A7C9VHB0-F1
#
_entry.id   AF-A0A7C9VHB0-F1
#
_cell.length_a   1.000
_cell.length_b   1.000
_cell.length_c   1.000
_cell.angle_alpha   90.00
_cell.angle_beta   90.00
_cell.angle_gamma   90.00
#
_symmetry.space_group_name_H-M   'P 1'
#
loop_
_entity.id
_entity.type
_entity.pdbx_description
1 polymer ?
#
loop_
_entity_poly.entity_id
_entity_poly.type
_entity_poly.pdbx_seq_one_letter_code
_entity_poly.pdbx_strand_id
1 'polypeptide(L)'
;MKAAFLPDRGVVKVSGEDARAFLDGLITTNVELVRPGVGRFGALLTPQGKIIVDFLVTEAPEAHGGGFVFDVPLALAQAFATKLGFYKLRKKVT
;
A
#
# COMPACT_ATOMS: atom_id res chain seq x y z
N MET A 1 1.38 -13.95 23.27
CA MET A 1 1.64 -12.71 22.50
C MET A 1 0.61 -11.68 22.95
N LYS A 2 1.04 -10.51 23.45
CA LYS A 2 0.10 -9.41 23.75
C LYS A 2 -0.15 -8.67 22.45
N ALA A 3 -1.41 -8.59 22.02
CA ALA A 3 -1.82 -7.85 20.85
C ALA A 3 -2.85 -6.80 21.26
N ALA A 4 -2.83 -5.65 20.59
CA ALA A 4 -3.84 -4.61 20.73
C ALA A 4 -4.66 -4.56 19.45
N PHE A 5 -5.99 -4.50 19.58
CA PHE A 5 -6.85 -4.23 18.45
C PHE A 5 -6.81 -2.73 18.13
N LEU A 6 -6.57 -2.40 16.86
CA LEU A 6 -6.49 -1.03 16.38
C LEU A 6 -7.73 -0.75 15.49
N PRO A 7 -8.87 -0.34 16.06
CA PRO A 7 -10.14 -0.19 15.34
C PRO A 7 -10.13 0.96 14.31
N ASP A 8 -9.17 1.85 14.41
CA ASP A 8 -8.97 3.04 13.58
C ASP A 8 -8.00 2.79 12.41
N ARG A 9 -7.55 1.54 12.22
CA ARG A 9 -6.71 1.12 11.11
C ARG A 9 -7.51 0.33 10.08
N GLY A 10 -7.23 0.60 8.81
CA GLY A 10 -7.78 -0.10 7.67
C GLY A 10 -6.67 -0.73 6.84
N VAL A 11 -7.04 -1.75 6.06
CA VAL A 11 -6.10 -2.46 5.20
C VAL A 11 -6.51 -2.30 3.74
N VAL A 12 -5.56 -1.92 2.89
CA VAL A 12 -5.72 -1.91 1.42
C VAL A 12 -4.74 -2.90 0.81
N LYS A 13 -5.23 -3.81 -0.03
CA LYS A 13 -4.39 -4.77 -0.77
C LYS A 13 -4.26 -4.31 -2.22
N VAL A 14 -3.04 -4.33 -2.73
CA VAL A 14 -2.71 -4.05 -4.14
C VAL A 14 -2.04 -5.28 -4.72
N SER A 15 -2.59 -5.83 -5.80
CA SER A 15 -2.11 -7.08 -6.41
C SER A 15 -2.09 -7.01 -7.93
N GLY A 16 -1.46 -7.98 -8.57
CA GLY A 16 -1.35 -8.06 -10.03
C GLY A 16 0.08 -7.99 -10.54
N GLU A 17 0.28 -8.39 -11.80
CA GLU A 17 1.59 -8.52 -12.45
C GLU A 17 2.39 -7.21 -12.42
N ASP A 18 1.70 -6.07 -12.55
CA ASP A 18 2.32 -4.76 -12.61
C ASP A 18 2.42 -4.06 -11.23
N ALA A 19 1.98 -4.68 -10.13
CA ALA A 19 1.79 -4.00 -8.85
C ALA A 19 3.08 -3.38 -8.30
N ARG A 20 4.20 -4.11 -8.38
CA ARG A 20 5.51 -3.64 -7.89
C ARG A 20 5.99 -2.40 -8.64
N ALA A 21 6.04 -2.48 -9.98
CA ALA A 21 6.44 -1.35 -10.83
C ALA A 21 5.45 -0.17 -10.78
N PHE A 22 4.16 -0.46 -10.56
CA PHE A 22 3.15 0.57 -10.34
C PHE A 22 3.41 1.36 -9.05
N LEU A 23 3.66 0.65 -7.94
CA LEU A 23 3.90 1.28 -6.64
C LEU A 23 5.22 2.05 -6.61
N ASP A 24 6.29 1.49 -7.20
CA ASP A 24 7.62 2.12 -7.21
C ASP A 24 7.62 3.53 -7.83
N GLY A 25 6.77 3.77 -8.83
CA GLY A 25 6.60 5.09 -9.45
C GLY A 25 5.63 6.03 -8.74
N LEU A 26 5.00 5.62 -7.64
CA LEU A 26 3.86 6.34 -7.05
C LEU A 26 4.01 6.66 -5.56
N ILE A 27 4.74 5.83 -4.80
CA ILE A 27 4.90 6.01 -3.36
C ILE A 27 6.35 6.32 -2.99
N THR A 28 6.57 6.89 -1.81
CA THR A 28 7.92 7.24 -1.32
C THR A 28 8.76 6.05 -0.87
N THR A 29 8.16 4.86 -0.76
CA THR A 29 8.86 3.66 -0.28
C THR A 29 9.68 3.05 -1.41
N ASN A 30 10.94 2.70 -1.13
CA ASN A 30 11.69 1.81 -2.02
C ASN A 30 11.04 0.41 -2.01
N VAL A 31 10.24 0.13 -3.04
CA VAL A 31 9.39 -1.07 -3.11
C VAL A 31 10.25 -2.32 -3.29
N GLU A 32 11.41 -2.21 -3.95
CA GLU A 32 12.38 -3.30 -4.15
C GLU A 32 12.89 -3.92 -2.85
N LEU A 33 12.71 -3.25 -1.71
CA LEU A 33 13.10 -3.78 -0.40
C LEU A 33 11.92 -4.27 0.44
N VAL A 34 10.68 -4.13 -0.04
CA VAL A 34 9.48 -4.67 0.62
C VAL A 34 9.47 -6.18 0.43
N ARG A 35 9.37 -6.91 1.54
CA ARG A 35 9.40 -8.38 1.62
C ARG A 35 8.34 -8.86 2.60
N PRO A 36 7.92 -10.14 2.51
CA PRO A 36 6.97 -10.69 3.45
C PRO A 36 7.46 -10.60 4.90
N GLY A 37 6.58 -10.17 5.80
CA GLY A 37 6.87 -10.05 7.23
C GLY A 37 7.72 -8.83 7.61
N VAL A 38 8.17 -8.02 6.65
CA VAL A 38 8.90 -6.77 6.92
C VAL A 38 8.04 -5.59 6.53
N GLY A 39 7.60 -4.82 7.53
CA GLY A 39 6.89 -3.57 7.33
C GLY A 39 7.84 -2.44 6.96
N ARG A 40 7.43 -1.61 5.99
CA ARG A 40 8.12 -0.36 5.62
C ARG A 40 7.18 0.81 5.72
N PHE A 41 7.67 1.92 6.23
CA PHE A 41 6.90 3.16 6.29
C PHE A 41 7.07 3.97 5.01
N GLY A 42 5.99 4.59 4.57
CA GLY A 42 6.00 5.50 3.44
C GLY A 42 4.69 6.27 3.27
N ALA A 43 4.59 6.99 2.16
CA ALA A 43 3.44 7.82 1.87
C ALA A 43 3.13 7.89 0.38
N LEU A 44 1.87 8.20 0.08
CA LEU A 44 1.43 8.72 -1.22
C LEU A 44 1.41 10.24 -1.15
N LEU A 45 2.01 10.90 -2.14
CA LEU A 45 2.14 12.35 -2.17
C LEU A 45 1.28 12.99 -3.26
N THR A 46 1.00 14.29 -3.10
CA THR A 46 0.60 15.14 -4.21
C THR A 46 1.81 15.42 -5.12
N PRO A 47 1.59 15.90 -6.36
CA PRO A 47 2.69 16.34 -7.21
C PRO A 47 3.57 17.44 -6.60
N GLN A 48 3.03 18.23 -5.66
CA GLN A 48 3.75 19.27 -4.92
C GLN A 48 4.48 18.72 -3.67
N GLY A 49 4.49 17.40 -3.47
CA GLY A 49 5.17 16.75 -2.34
C GLY A 49 4.41 16.80 -1.02
N LYS A 50 3.10 17.10 -1.01
CA LYS A 50 2.29 17.06 0.22
C LYS A 50 1.81 15.64 0.49
N ILE A 51 1.84 15.21 1.77
CA ILE A 51 1.35 13.89 2.16
C ILE A 51 -0.17 13.83 1.96
N ILE A 52 -0.62 12.84 1.20
CA ILE A 52 -2.04 12.50 1.05
C ILE A 52 -2.41 11.46 2.11
N VAL A 53 -1.61 10.40 2.21
CA VAL A 53 -1.75 9.36 3.23
C VAL A 53 -0.38 8.75 3.50
N ASP A 54 -0.11 8.44 4.76
CA ASP A 54 1.02 7.64 5.19
C ASP A 54 0.58 6.23 5.60
N PHE A 55 1.50 5.29 5.54
CA PHE A 55 1.17 3.88 5.71
C PHE A 55 2.37 3.04 6.14
N LEU A 56 2.06 1.85 6.66
CA LEU A 56 2.99 0.73 6.67
C LEU A 56 2.64 -0.21 5.53
N VAL A 57 3.63 -0.62 4.74
CA VAL A 57 3.46 -1.58 3.65
C VAL A 57 4.31 -2.82 3.88
N THR A 58 3.76 -3.98 3.61
CA THR A 58 4.48 -5.26 3.54
C THR A 58 3.97 -6.09 2.37
N GLU A 59 4.73 -7.10 1.98
CA GLU A 59 4.27 -8.06 0.97
C GLU A 59 3.50 -9.18 1.68
N ALA A 60 2.34 -9.56 1.16
CA ALA A 60 1.66 -10.75 1.64
C ALA A 60 2.42 -11.99 1.15
N PRO A 61 2.60 -13.02 1.99
CA PRO A 61 3.13 -14.31 1.54
C PRO A 61 2.32 -14.86 0.36
N GLU A 62 2.96 -15.61 -0.54
CA GLU A 62 2.27 -16.24 -1.68
C GLU A 62 1.11 -17.14 -1.23
N ALA A 63 1.27 -17.84 -0.11
CA ALA A 63 0.21 -18.64 0.52
C ALA A 63 -1.05 -17.83 0.88
N HIS A 64 -0.94 -16.51 1.02
CA HIS A 64 -2.05 -15.59 1.29
C HIS A 64 -2.47 -14.79 0.03
N GLY A 65 -2.15 -15.33 -1.14
CA GLY A 65 -2.49 -14.75 -2.44
C GLY A 65 -1.63 -13.56 -2.85
N GLY A 66 -0.41 -13.42 -2.28
CA GLY A 66 0.61 -12.45 -2.70
C GLY A 66 0.17 -10.98 -2.67
N GLY A 67 0.98 -10.13 -3.33
CA GLY A 67 0.72 -8.69 -3.46
C GLY A 67 1.16 -7.87 -2.25
N PHE A 68 0.84 -6.57 -2.26
CA PHE A 68 1.22 -5.61 -1.25
C PHE A 68 0.03 -5.29 -0.36
N VAL A 69 0.28 -5.23 0.95
CA VAL A 69 -0.74 -4.92 1.96
C VAL A 69 -0.32 -3.65 2.67
N PHE A 70 -1.21 -2.67 2.67
CA PHE A 70 -1.04 -1.37 3.28
C PHE A 70 -1.91 -1.27 4.52
N ASP A 71 -1.30 -0.99 5.65
CA ASP A 71 -1.98 -0.53 6.86
C ASP A 71 -2.05 1.00 6.82
N VAL A 72 -3.26 1.55 6.82
CA VAL A 72 -3.56 2.99 6.69
C VAL A 72 -4.61 3.41 7.73
N PRO A 73 -4.77 4.72 8.06
CA PRO A 73 -5.90 5.13 8.88
C PRO A 73 -7.20 4.72 8.21
N LEU A 74 -8.13 4.10 8.96
CA LEU A 74 -9.38 3.56 8.41
C LEU A 74 -10.17 4.62 7.63
N ALA A 75 -10.22 5.84 8.15
CA ALA A 75 -10.86 6.98 7.51
C ALA A 75 -10.27 7.35 6.13
N LEU A 76 -9.02 6.96 5.84
CA LEU A 76 -8.33 7.24 4.59
C LEU A 76 -8.23 6.02 3.66
N ALA A 77 -8.60 4.82 4.11
CA ALA A 77 -8.44 3.58 3.35
C ALA A 77 -9.15 3.63 1.98
N GLN A 78 -10.41 4.04 1.97
CA GLN A 78 -11.18 4.14 0.73
C GLN A 78 -10.61 5.23 -0.20
N ALA A 79 -10.25 6.40 0.34
CA ALA A 79 -9.68 7.49 -0.45
C ALA A 79 -8.31 7.11 -1.07
N PHE A 80 -7.49 6.38 -0.32
CA PHE A 80 -6.24 5.82 -0.79
C PHE A 80 -6.47 4.83 -1.94
N ALA A 81 -7.35 3.85 -1.75
CA ALA A 81 -7.69 2.88 -2.79
C ALA A 81 -8.23 3.56 -4.06
N THR A 82 -9.12 4.55 -3.93
CA THR A 82 -9.64 5.33 -5.05
C THR A 82 -8.53 6.07 -5.81
N LYS A 83 -7.56 6.67 -5.10
CA LYS A 83 -6.41 7.32 -5.74
C LYS A 83 -5.50 6.33 -6.46
N LEU A 84 -5.19 5.19 -5.85
CA LEU A 84 -4.44 4.13 -6.52
C LEU A 84 -5.14 3.67 -7.80
N GLY A 85 -6.46 3.47 -7.74
CA GLY A 85 -7.28 3.12 -8.90
C GLY A 85 -7.23 4.17 -10.02
N PHE A 86 -7.23 5.46 -9.66
CA PHE A 86 -7.07 6.56 -10.63
C PHE A 86 -5.70 6.51 -11.35
N TYR A 87 -4.62 6.23 -10.62
CA TYR A 87 -3.26 6.20 -11.17
C TYR A 87 -2.89 4.93 -11.94
N LYS A 88 -3.64 3.83 -11.77
CA LYS A 88 -3.39 2.53 -12.41
C LYS A 88 -3.31 2.58 -13.94
N LEU A 89 -4.05 3.47 -14.61
CA LEU A 89 -4.01 3.72 -16.07
C LEU A 89 -3.69 2.47 -16.93
N ARG A 90 -4.66 1.53 -17.02
CA ARG A 90 -4.56 0.26 -17.77
C ARG A 90 -3.52 -0.77 -17.29
N LYS A 91 -2.70 -0.47 -16.29
CA LYS A 91 -1.80 -1.46 -15.68
C LYS A 91 -2.63 -2.63 -15.12
N LYS A 92 -2.07 -3.83 -15.16
CA LYS A 92 -2.66 -5.07 -14.61
C LYS A 92 -2.51 -5.09 -13.09
N VAL A 93 -3.23 -4.21 -12.41
CA VAL A 93 -3.25 -4.05 -10.95
C VAL A 93 -4.69 -4.12 -10.46
N THR A 94 -4.94 -4.70 -9.28
CA THR A 94 -6.23 -4.68 -8.57
C THR A 94 -6.02 -4.18 -7.16
#